data_AF-A0A523EIM3-F1
#
_entry.id   AF-A0A523EIM3-F1
#
_cell.length_a   1.000
_cell.length_b   1.000
_cell.length_c   1.000
_cell.angle_alpha   90.00
_cell.angle_beta   90.00
_cell.angle_gamma   90.00
#
_symmetry.space_group_name_H-M   'P 1'
#
loop_
_entity.id
_entity.type
_entity.pdbx_description
1 polymer ?
#
loop_
_entity_poly.entity_id
_entity_poly.type
_entity_poly.pdbx_seq_one_letter_code
_entity_poly.pdbx_strand_id
1 'polypeptide(L)'
;MTRLAKTLSMPPAVALLALVILSLGGCVSEEVPEARVGESYKFALVGDMPYYADPGTSLPPEFVAAQYAAVLQEIDEAEVAFVVHVGDTNSSRVCADSVYAERYAEFEAIGHPVFYTPGDNEWLECDNAGLDPMEQLENLRAVFTQGDESLGGRKLPLERQSSSPGYEKFRENVRWRFGGDLYVTLHVVGGGNNRGPDAEPRPEFVERNEAVITWMRQSFALARQESLPSVVVVIHANPRWERFKRSEPNPSFSAFLEALYSEVEAFDGPVLLLHGDSHTFRVDKPLSNPMTGEMLANFTRVETFGHPNMHWVLITVSSEDVDRFEIQPMIVKQNQPY
;
A
#
# COMPACT_ATOMS: atom_id res chain seq x y z
N MET A 1 -96.44 39.48 -4.33
CA MET A 1 -96.43 38.61 -3.13
C MET A 1 -95.67 37.34 -3.49
N THR A 2 -94.93 36.79 -2.51
CA THR A 2 -94.34 35.43 -2.47
C THR A 2 -93.00 35.25 -3.22
N ARG A 3 -91.86 35.48 -2.54
CA ARG A 3 -90.93 34.53 -1.84
C ARG A 3 -89.99 33.79 -2.80
N LEU A 4 -88.68 34.08 -2.85
CA LEU A 4 -87.56 33.71 -1.95
C LEU A 4 -87.23 32.20 -1.87
N ALA A 5 -85.95 31.93 -2.18
CA ALA A 5 -85.06 30.87 -1.64
C ALA A 5 -85.29 29.43 -2.13
N LYS A 6 -84.27 28.58 -2.35
CA LYS A 6 -82.83 28.64 -2.09
C LYS A 6 -82.16 27.53 -2.90
N THR A 7 -81.01 27.84 -3.47
CA THR A 7 -79.97 26.91 -3.94
C THR A 7 -79.39 26.09 -2.78
N LEU A 8 -79.19 24.78 -2.96
CA LEU A 8 -78.18 24.01 -2.23
C LEU A 8 -77.36 23.21 -3.23
N SER A 9 -76.07 23.54 -3.33
CA SER A 9 -75.05 22.81 -4.09
C SER A 9 -74.51 21.64 -3.26
N MET A 10 -74.43 20.45 -3.85
CA MET A 10 -73.64 19.35 -3.31
C MET A 10 -72.17 19.47 -3.78
N PRO A 11 -71.19 19.13 -2.94
CA PRO A 11 -69.77 19.36 -3.21
C PRO A 11 -69.18 18.35 -4.22
N PRO A 12 -68.10 18.71 -4.93
CA PRO A 12 -67.38 17.81 -5.82
C PRO A 12 -66.56 16.79 -5.02
N ALA A 13 -66.56 15.54 -5.49
CA ALA A 13 -65.68 14.50 -5.03
C ALA A 13 -64.22 14.91 -5.24
N VAL A 14 -63.46 15.01 -4.15
CA VAL A 14 -62.00 15.18 -4.18
C VAL A 14 -61.41 13.82 -4.56
N ALA A 15 -60.99 13.68 -5.82
CA ALA A 15 -60.14 12.59 -6.25
C ALA A 15 -58.74 12.78 -5.65
N LEU A 16 -58.43 11.99 -4.62
CA LEU A 16 -57.10 11.95 -4.02
C LEU A 16 -56.18 11.20 -5.00
N LEU A 17 -55.42 11.94 -5.81
CA LEU A 17 -54.37 11.38 -6.65
C LEU A 17 -53.19 11.01 -5.75
N ALA A 18 -53.09 9.75 -5.37
CA ALA A 18 -51.91 9.23 -4.68
C ALA A 18 -50.72 9.24 -5.66
N LEU A 19 -49.87 10.25 -5.54
CA LEU A 19 -48.59 10.31 -6.23
C LEU A 19 -47.66 9.28 -5.55
N VAL A 20 -47.63 8.06 -6.09
CA VAL A 20 -46.62 7.07 -5.72
C VAL A 20 -45.30 7.54 -6.35
N ILE A 21 -44.50 8.24 -5.56
CA ILE A 21 -43.09 8.49 -5.90
C ILE A 21 -42.39 7.14 -5.75
N LEU A 22 -42.17 6.43 -6.86
CA LEU A 22 -41.19 5.34 -6.89
C LEU A 22 -39.82 5.96 -6.66
N SER A 23 -39.37 5.97 -5.40
CA SER A 23 -37.96 6.16 -5.07
C SER A 23 -37.20 4.92 -5.58
N LEU A 24 -36.73 4.99 -6.83
CA LEU A 24 -35.62 4.16 -7.28
C LEU A 24 -34.42 4.61 -6.44
N GLY A 25 -34.23 3.94 -5.31
CA GLY A 25 -32.97 3.94 -4.57
C GLY A 25 -31.94 3.23 -5.43
N GLY A 26 -31.44 3.92 -6.45
CA GLY A 26 -30.19 3.54 -7.08
C GLY A 26 -29.12 3.69 -6.01
N CYS A 27 -28.43 2.61 -5.69
CA CYS A 27 -27.12 2.70 -5.10
C CYS A 27 -26.30 3.58 -6.05
N VAL A 28 -26.14 4.86 -5.70
CA VAL A 28 -25.05 5.66 -6.25
C VAL A 28 -23.81 4.98 -5.68
N SER A 29 -23.19 4.11 -6.47
CA SER A 29 -21.78 3.83 -6.27
C SER A 29 -21.11 5.19 -6.34
N GLU A 30 -20.62 5.70 -5.21
CA GLU A 30 -19.70 6.83 -5.25
C GLU A 30 -18.50 6.37 -6.08
N GLU A 31 -18.49 6.75 -7.36
CA GLU A 31 -17.30 6.61 -8.19
C GLU A 31 -16.20 7.38 -7.48
N VAL A 32 -15.13 6.66 -7.09
CA VAL A 32 -13.91 7.29 -6.60
C VAL A 32 -13.45 8.23 -7.71
N PRO A 33 -13.32 9.54 -7.48
CA PRO A 33 -12.82 10.44 -8.51
C PRO A 33 -11.40 10.00 -8.86
N GLU A 34 -11.21 9.44 -10.06
CA GLU A 34 -9.86 9.26 -10.60
C GLU A 34 -9.23 10.65 -10.71
N ALA A 35 -8.04 10.84 -10.11
CA ALA A 35 -7.32 12.09 -10.29
C ALA A 35 -7.03 12.28 -11.79
N ARG A 36 -7.37 13.46 -12.31
CA ARG A 36 -7.07 13.77 -13.70
C ARG A 36 -5.56 13.83 -13.86
N VAL A 37 -5.07 13.32 -14.99
CA VAL A 37 -3.64 13.38 -15.34
C VAL A 37 -3.17 14.83 -15.22
N GLY A 38 -2.16 15.06 -14.38
CA GLY A 38 -1.60 16.39 -14.14
C GLY A 38 -2.31 17.25 -13.09
N GLU A 39 -3.22 16.70 -12.29
CA GLU A 39 -3.66 17.34 -11.03
C GLU A 39 -2.81 16.83 -9.86
N SER A 40 -2.50 17.71 -8.90
CA SER A 40 -1.82 17.30 -7.67
C SER A 40 -2.76 16.47 -6.80
N TYR A 41 -2.23 15.43 -6.15
CA TYR A 41 -2.99 14.56 -5.25
C TYR A 41 -2.13 14.13 -4.07
N LYS A 42 -2.75 13.49 -3.08
CA LYS A 42 -2.07 13.01 -1.87
C LYS A 42 -2.36 11.53 -1.66
N PHE A 43 -1.41 10.81 -1.10
CA PHE A 43 -1.64 9.45 -0.61
C PHE A 43 -0.94 9.24 0.73
N ALA A 44 -1.45 8.29 1.52
CA ALA A 44 -0.87 7.93 2.81
C ALA A 44 0.09 6.75 2.65
N LEU A 45 1.20 6.78 3.39
CA LEU A 45 2.14 5.67 3.55
C LEU A 45 2.18 5.23 5.02
N VAL A 46 2.01 3.93 5.24
CA VAL A 46 1.96 3.27 6.56
C VAL A 46 2.59 1.87 6.45
N GLY A 47 3.04 1.29 7.56
CA GLY A 47 3.68 -0.03 7.60
C GLY A 47 4.12 -0.42 9.01
N ASP A 48 4.60 -1.65 9.18
CA ASP A 48 5.28 -2.11 10.40
C ASP A 48 4.45 -1.95 11.68
N MET A 49 3.14 -2.18 11.56
CA MET A 49 2.17 -1.97 12.64
C MET A 49 0.91 -2.80 12.36
N PRO A 50 0.15 -3.22 13.40
CA PRO A 50 0.26 -2.79 14.80
C PRO A 50 1.11 -3.65 15.74
N TYR A 51 1.39 -4.92 15.41
CA TYR A 51 2.06 -5.89 16.30
C TYR A 51 1.39 -6.08 17.67
N TYR A 52 0.10 -6.42 17.71
CA TYR A 52 -0.67 -6.53 18.96
C TYR A 52 -0.12 -7.48 20.03
N ALA A 53 0.67 -8.47 19.63
CA ALA A 53 1.17 -9.51 20.52
C ALA A 53 2.68 -9.76 20.34
N ASP A 54 3.44 -8.72 19.97
CA ASP A 54 4.89 -8.83 19.93
C ASP A 54 5.46 -8.97 21.36
N PRO A 55 6.06 -10.13 21.70
CA PRO A 55 6.66 -10.36 23.02
C PRO A 55 7.86 -9.46 23.31
N GLY A 56 8.41 -8.77 22.31
CA GLY A 56 9.44 -7.75 22.45
C GLY A 56 8.91 -6.41 22.99
N THR A 57 7.58 -6.25 23.05
CA THR A 57 6.94 -5.01 23.48
C THR A 57 6.44 -5.16 24.91
N SER A 58 6.70 -4.15 25.73
CA SER A 58 6.15 -4.05 27.09
C SER A 58 4.77 -3.38 27.12
N LEU A 59 4.20 -3.07 25.95
CA LEU A 59 2.93 -2.36 25.84
C LEU A 59 1.76 -3.36 25.92
N PRO A 60 0.70 -3.07 26.68
CA PRO A 60 -0.50 -3.90 26.67
C PRO A 60 -1.16 -3.94 25.28
N PRO A 61 -1.68 -5.09 24.81
CA PRO A 61 -2.32 -5.19 23.48
C PRO A 61 -3.42 -4.16 23.23
N GLU A 62 -4.20 -3.81 24.26
CA GLU A 62 -5.24 -2.78 24.18
C GLU A 62 -4.70 -1.37 23.94
N PHE A 63 -3.48 -1.10 24.43
CA PHE A 63 -2.80 0.16 24.18
C PHE A 63 -2.31 0.23 22.72
N VAL A 64 -1.74 -0.86 22.22
CA VAL A 64 -1.33 -0.98 20.82
C VAL A 64 -2.53 -0.86 19.87
N ALA A 65 -3.67 -1.49 20.22
CA ALA A 65 -4.94 -1.34 19.50
C ALA A 65 -5.42 0.11 19.46
N ALA A 66 -5.38 0.82 20.58
CA ALA A 66 -5.76 2.23 20.63
C ALA A 66 -4.84 3.11 19.76
N GLN A 67 -3.53 2.86 19.78
CA GLN A 67 -2.58 3.62 18.97
C GLN A 67 -2.78 3.39 17.47
N TYR A 68 -3.01 2.14 17.04
CA TYR A 68 -3.28 1.83 15.64
C TYR A 68 -4.61 2.41 15.18
N ALA A 69 -5.66 2.29 16.01
CA ALA A 69 -6.96 2.90 15.71
C ALA A 69 -6.84 4.43 15.54
N ALA A 70 -5.98 5.10 16.29
CA ALA A 70 -5.72 6.53 16.12
C ALA A 70 -5.02 6.85 14.79
N VAL A 71 -4.08 6.02 14.32
CA VAL A 71 -3.47 6.15 12.99
C VAL A 71 -4.52 6.01 11.90
N LEU A 72 -5.32 4.94 11.95
CA LEU A 72 -6.36 4.68 10.95
C LEU A 72 -7.41 5.81 10.91
N GLN A 73 -7.81 6.32 12.09
CA GLN A 73 -8.73 7.45 12.17
C GLN A 73 -8.17 8.71 11.49
N GLU A 74 -6.91 9.07 11.74
CA GLU A 74 -6.31 10.24 11.09
C GLU A 74 -6.20 10.08 9.57
N ILE A 75 -5.90 8.87 9.08
CA ILE A 75 -5.86 8.56 7.64
C ILE A 75 -7.27 8.66 7.03
N ASP A 76 -8.29 8.11 7.67
CA ASP A 76 -9.67 8.17 7.19
C ASP A 76 -10.20 9.62 7.14
N GLU A 77 -9.80 10.47 8.09
CA GLU A 77 -10.13 11.90 8.11
C GLU A 77 -9.31 12.73 7.11
N ALA A 78 -8.18 12.20 6.60
CA ALA A 78 -7.33 12.89 5.66
C ALA A 78 -7.86 12.86 4.21
N GLU A 79 -7.65 13.95 3.48
CA GLU A 79 -7.92 14.04 2.05
C GLU A 79 -6.80 13.34 1.25
N VAL A 80 -6.84 12.01 1.23
CA VAL A 80 -5.93 11.16 0.46
C VAL A 80 -6.70 10.35 -0.59
N ALA A 81 -6.05 10.09 -1.71
CA ALA A 81 -6.61 9.31 -2.81
C ALA A 81 -6.58 7.80 -2.53
N PHE A 82 -5.54 7.34 -1.83
CA PHE A 82 -5.34 5.95 -1.44
C PHE A 82 -4.30 5.86 -0.31
N VAL A 83 -4.16 4.65 0.24
CA VAL A 83 -3.18 4.27 1.25
C VAL A 83 -2.24 3.22 0.66
N VAL A 84 -0.95 3.33 0.95
CA VAL A 84 0.06 2.31 0.68
C VAL A 84 0.52 1.72 2.00
N HIS A 85 0.32 0.42 2.18
CA HIS A 85 0.81 -0.32 3.36
C HIS A 85 2.00 -1.20 2.98
N VAL A 86 3.17 -0.92 3.56
CA VAL A 86 4.45 -1.59 3.21
C VAL A 86 4.70 -2.88 3.99
N GLY A 87 3.67 -3.61 4.39
CA GLY A 87 3.84 -4.90 5.08
C GLY A 87 4.08 -4.81 6.59
N ASP A 88 4.39 -5.98 7.15
CA ASP A 88 4.50 -6.29 8.57
C ASP A 88 3.30 -5.81 9.40
N THR A 89 2.14 -6.43 9.16
CA THR A 89 0.91 -6.24 9.94
C THR A 89 0.82 -7.16 11.15
N ASN A 90 1.64 -8.22 11.17
CA ASN A 90 1.65 -9.24 12.20
C ASN A 90 2.95 -9.16 12.97
N SER A 91 2.98 -9.62 14.22
CA SER A 91 4.27 -9.94 14.87
C SER A 91 4.74 -11.31 14.40
N SER A 92 6.04 -11.53 14.27
CA SER A 92 6.65 -12.81 13.85
C SER A 92 6.23 -14.08 14.62
N ARG A 93 5.61 -13.95 15.80
CA ARG A 93 5.07 -15.09 16.58
C ARG A 93 3.57 -15.31 16.45
N VAL A 94 2.91 -14.56 15.58
CA VAL A 94 1.45 -14.52 15.45
C VAL A 94 1.08 -14.60 13.97
N CYS A 95 1.08 -15.83 13.46
CA CYS A 95 0.79 -16.14 12.06
C CYS A 95 -0.36 -17.16 11.91
N ALA A 96 -1.28 -17.25 12.87
CA ALA A 96 -2.43 -18.14 12.70
C ALA A 96 -3.36 -17.60 11.60
N ASP A 97 -4.07 -18.48 10.87
CA ASP A 97 -5.00 -18.07 9.80
C ASP A 97 -6.03 -17.02 10.24
N SER A 98 -6.46 -17.07 11.51
CA SER A 98 -7.37 -16.07 12.09
C SER A 98 -6.79 -14.66 12.07
N VAL A 99 -5.48 -14.52 12.16
CA VAL A 99 -4.76 -13.23 12.12
C VAL A 99 -4.87 -12.63 10.73
N TYR A 100 -4.66 -13.42 9.67
CA TYR A 100 -4.83 -12.92 8.29
C TYR A 100 -6.26 -12.42 8.04
N ALA A 101 -7.26 -13.17 8.50
CA ALA A 101 -8.66 -12.74 8.36
C ALA A 101 -8.95 -11.45 9.13
N GLU A 102 -8.37 -11.28 10.32
CA GLU A 102 -8.50 -10.06 11.11
C GLU A 102 -7.80 -8.87 10.43
N ARG A 103 -6.55 -9.03 9.99
CA ARG A 103 -5.81 -8.00 9.25
C ARG A 103 -6.52 -7.60 7.95
N TYR A 104 -7.05 -8.58 7.22
CA TYR A 104 -7.84 -8.33 6.02
C TYR A 104 -9.08 -7.49 6.35
N ALA A 105 -9.80 -7.83 7.42
CA ALA A 105 -10.97 -7.06 7.85
C ALA A 105 -10.61 -5.62 8.28
N GLU A 106 -9.45 -5.43 8.93
CA GLU A 106 -8.92 -4.10 9.26
C GLU A 106 -8.64 -3.28 7.98
N PHE A 107 -7.99 -3.87 6.98
CA PHE A 107 -7.76 -3.20 5.70
C PHE A 107 -9.05 -2.87 4.96
N GLU A 108 -10.02 -3.78 4.91
CA GLU A 108 -11.32 -3.52 4.28
C GLU A 108 -12.15 -2.46 5.01
N ALA A 109 -11.88 -2.21 6.30
CA ALA A 109 -12.55 -1.18 7.08
C ALA A 109 -12.01 0.23 6.81
N ILE A 110 -10.81 0.37 6.25
CA ILE A 110 -10.23 1.66 5.85
C ILE A 110 -11.10 2.26 4.73
N GLY A 111 -11.54 3.52 4.87
CA GLY A 111 -12.47 4.14 3.92
C GLY A 111 -11.89 4.42 2.53
N HIS A 112 -10.57 4.34 2.40
CA HIS A 112 -9.80 4.62 1.19
C HIS A 112 -9.34 3.34 0.49
N PRO A 113 -9.02 3.38 -0.81
CA PRO A 113 -8.29 2.29 -1.48
C PRO A 113 -6.96 2.00 -0.79
N VAL A 114 -6.65 0.72 -0.57
CA VAL A 114 -5.42 0.28 0.10
C VAL A 114 -4.61 -0.63 -0.83
N PHE A 115 -3.39 -0.21 -1.15
CA PHE A 115 -2.40 -1.02 -1.85
C PHE A 115 -1.41 -1.60 -0.84
N TYR A 116 -1.26 -2.92 -0.85
CA TYR A 116 -0.50 -3.66 0.17
C TYR A 116 0.58 -4.52 -0.48
N THR A 117 1.76 -4.54 0.14
CA THR A 117 2.77 -5.58 -0.07
C THR A 117 3.06 -6.25 1.26
N PRO A 118 3.20 -7.59 1.32
CA PRO A 118 3.56 -8.27 2.56
C PRO A 118 5.02 -8.01 2.95
N GLY A 119 5.29 -8.11 4.26
CA GLY A 119 6.61 -8.15 4.86
C GLY A 119 6.99 -9.57 5.28
N ASP A 120 8.06 -9.70 6.07
CA ASP A 120 8.57 -10.99 6.52
C ASP A 120 7.80 -11.53 7.73
N ASN A 121 7.19 -10.66 8.54
CA ASN A 121 6.45 -11.10 9.72
C ASN A 121 5.13 -11.80 9.37
N GLU A 122 4.57 -11.56 8.18
CA GLU A 122 3.35 -12.24 7.79
C GLU A 122 3.56 -13.67 7.29
N TRP A 123 4.77 -14.10 6.90
CA TRP A 123 4.97 -15.47 6.44
C TRP A 123 6.36 -16.04 6.72
N LEU A 124 7.41 -15.27 6.50
CA LEU A 124 8.79 -15.76 6.55
C LEU A 124 9.21 -16.12 7.97
N GLU A 125 8.90 -15.25 8.94
CA GLU A 125 9.30 -15.42 10.33
C GLU A 125 8.32 -16.27 11.15
N CYS A 126 7.31 -16.86 10.51
CA CYS A 126 6.28 -17.67 11.18
C CYS A 126 6.80 -19.00 11.73
N ASP A 127 8.03 -19.39 11.40
CA ASP A 127 8.75 -20.48 12.06
C ASP A 127 8.97 -20.20 13.56
N ASN A 128 9.05 -18.92 13.96
CA ASN A 128 9.04 -18.50 15.36
C ASN A 128 7.72 -18.83 16.08
N ALA A 129 6.63 -19.02 15.34
CA ALA A 129 5.34 -19.51 15.82
C ALA A 129 5.20 -21.05 15.70
N GLY A 130 6.23 -21.75 15.19
CA GLY A 130 6.20 -23.19 14.93
C GLY A 130 5.40 -23.59 13.69
N LEU A 131 5.14 -22.66 12.77
CA LEU A 131 4.43 -22.88 11.52
C LEU A 131 5.41 -22.94 10.33
N ASP A 132 5.04 -23.61 9.24
CA ASP A 132 5.85 -23.64 8.02
C ASP A 132 5.70 -22.33 7.24
N PRO A 133 6.77 -21.55 7.04
CA PRO A 133 6.72 -20.30 6.26
C PRO A 133 6.15 -20.45 4.85
N MET A 134 6.33 -21.60 4.19
CA MET A 134 5.81 -21.81 2.84
C MET A 134 4.30 -22.02 2.84
N GLU A 135 3.76 -22.72 3.85
CA GLU A 135 2.32 -22.84 4.04
C GLU A 135 1.71 -21.46 4.35
N GLN A 136 2.38 -20.67 5.19
CA GLN A 136 1.93 -19.32 5.53
C GLN A 136 1.97 -18.36 4.33
N LEU A 137 2.96 -18.48 3.45
CA LEU A 137 3.00 -17.69 2.20
C LEU A 137 1.81 -18.01 1.29
N GLU A 138 1.42 -19.27 1.17
CA GLU A 138 0.24 -19.66 0.39
C GLU A 138 -1.06 -19.19 1.04
N ASN A 139 -1.18 -19.25 2.37
CA ASN A 139 -2.32 -18.72 3.11
C ASN A 139 -2.46 -17.19 2.94
N LEU A 140 -1.34 -16.46 3.04
CA LEU A 140 -1.28 -15.02 2.80
C LEU A 140 -1.80 -14.68 1.39
N ARG A 141 -1.31 -15.39 0.37
CA ARG A 141 -1.79 -15.21 -1.02
C ARG A 141 -3.28 -15.50 -1.14
N ALA A 142 -3.76 -16.59 -0.52
CA ALA A 142 -5.16 -16.97 -0.55
C ALA A 142 -6.08 -15.89 0.05
N VAL A 143 -5.62 -15.14 1.04
CA VAL A 143 -6.42 -14.07 1.69
C VAL A 143 -6.28 -12.73 0.96
N PHE A 144 -5.05 -12.24 0.74
CA PHE A 144 -4.82 -10.85 0.35
C PHE A 144 -4.74 -10.59 -1.16
N THR A 145 -4.66 -11.63 -1.99
CA THR A 145 -4.35 -11.46 -3.43
C THR A 145 -5.53 -11.83 -4.34
N GLN A 146 -6.74 -11.82 -3.81
CA GLN A 146 -7.96 -12.10 -4.58
C GLN A 146 -8.37 -10.92 -5.46
N GLY A 147 -9.00 -11.22 -6.60
CA GLY A 147 -9.45 -10.21 -7.57
C GLY A 147 -8.32 -9.35 -8.15
N ASP A 148 -8.69 -8.30 -8.89
CA ASP A 148 -7.77 -7.35 -9.52
C ASP A 148 -8.09 -5.90 -9.12
N GLU A 149 -8.50 -5.73 -7.85
CA GLU A 149 -8.80 -4.45 -7.22
C GLU A 149 -8.01 -4.31 -5.91
N SER A 150 -7.81 -3.07 -5.45
CA SER A 150 -7.18 -2.75 -4.17
C SER A 150 -7.97 -3.29 -2.98
N LEU A 151 -7.38 -3.28 -1.78
CA LEU A 151 -8.13 -3.45 -0.53
C LEU A 151 -8.84 -2.14 -0.15
N GLY A 152 -9.57 -2.13 0.96
CA GLY A 152 -10.28 -0.95 1.48
C GLY A 152 -11.76 -0.88 1.09
N GLY A 153 -12.51 -0.02 1.76
CA GLY A 153 -13.95 0.18 1.52
C GLY A 153 -14.25 0.79 0.16
N ARG A 154 -13.33 1.58 -0.38
CA ARG A 154 -13.32 2.05 -1.77
C ARG A 154 -12.22 1.32 -2.53
N LYS A 155 -12.47 1.01 -3.80
CA LYS A 155 -11.62 0.14 -4.62
C LYS A 155 -11.06 0.89 -5.81
N LEU A 156 -9.80 0.63 -6.13
CA LEU A 156 -9.18 1.02 -7.40
C LEU A 156 -8.69 -0.23 -8.14
N PRO A 157 -8.76 -0.25 -9.48
CA PRO A 157 -8.27 -1.37 -10.28
C PRO A 157 -6.74 -1.45 -10.20
N LEU A 158 -6.21 -2.67 -10.31
CA LEU A 158 -4.78 -2.95 -10.38
C LEU A 158 -4.46 -4.05 -11.39
N GLU A 159 -3.22 -4.08 -11.85
CA GLU A 159 -2.69 -5.18 -12.66
C GLU A 159 -1.80 -6.05 -11.79
N ARG A 160 -1.99 -7.36 -11.81
CA ARG A 160 -1.14 -8.32 -11.11
C ARG A 160 -0.13 -8.96 -12.04
N GLN A 161 1.09 -9.19 -11.55
CA GLN A 161 2.10 -9.95 -12.28
C GLN A 161 1.58 -11.34 -12.71
N SER A 162 0.74 -11.98 -11.88
CA SER A 162 0.11 -13.26 -12.18
C SER A 162 -0.76 -13.33 -13.44
N SER A 163 -1.09 -12.19 -14.06
CA SER A 163 -1.75 -12.14 -15.36
C SER A 163 -0.78 -12.41 -16.53
N SER A 164 0.54 -12.35 -16.29
CA SER A 164 1.58 -12.65 -17.26
C SER A 164 1.88 -14.16 -17.30
N PRO A 165 1.96 -14.78 -18.49
CA PRO A 165 2.28 -16.20 -18.61
C PRO A 165 3.59 -16.58 -17.91
N GLY A 166 3.54 -17.62 -17.08
CA GLY A 166 4.71 -18.11 -16.33
C GLY A 166 4.93 -17.43 -14.97
N TYR A 167 4.08 -16.48 -14.58
CA TYR A 167 4.16 -15.79 -13.28
C TYR A 167 2.90 -15.96 -12.42
N GLU A 168 2.06 -16.96 -12.70
CA GLU A 168 0.75 -17.16 -12.08
C GLU A 168 0.79 -17.22 -10.54
N LYS A 169 1.93 -17.64 -9.97
CA LYS A 169 2.19 -17.72 -8.53
C LYS A 169 2.34 -16.35 -7.84
N PHE A 170 2.81 -15.33 -8.56
CA PHE A 170 3.20 -14.04 -7.98
C PHE A 170 2.05 -13.03 -8.04
N ARG A 171 1.02 -13.29 -7.23
CA ARG A 171 -0.20 -12.47 -7.20
C ARG A 171 -0.03 -11.18 -6.38
N GLU A 172 0.88 -11.18 -5.43
CA GLU A 172 1.17 -10.08 -4.52
C GLU A 172 1.95 -8.92 -5.19
N ASN A 173 2.61 -9.19 -6.31
CA ASN A 173 3.24 -8.17 -7.14
C ASN A 173 2.18 -7.51 -8.01
N VAL A 174 1.89 -6.24 -7.75
CA VAL A 174 0.87 -5.48 -8.46
C VAL A 174 1.43 -4.16 -8.98
N ARG A 175 0.73 -3.56 -9.94
CA ARG A 175 0.98 -2.18 -10.36
C ARG A 175 -0.31 -1.48 -10.70
N TRP A 176 -0.35 -0.16 -10.56
CA TRP A 176 -1.52 0.64 -10.88
C TRP A 176 -1.13 2.04 -11.39
N ARG A 177 -2.12 2.74 -11.94
CA ARG A 177 -2.02 4.12 -12.42
C ARG A 177 -2.81 5.03 -11.51
N PHE A 178 -2.24 6.18 -11.18
CA PHE A 178 -3.00 7.26 -10.56
C PHE A 178 -2.33 8.60 -10.86
N GLY A 179 -3.11 9.63 -11.21
CA GLY A 179 -2.59 10.97 -11.50
C GLY A 179 -1.56 11.06 -12.65
N GLY A 180 -1.46 10.01 -13.49
CA GLY A 180 -0.46 9.87 -14.55
C GLY A 180 0.80 9.11 -14.14
N ASP A 181 0.98 8.78 -12.86
CA ASP A 181 2.17 8.09 -12.34
C ASP A 181 2.01 6.56 -12.40
N LEU A 182 3.16 5.84 -12.39
CA LEU A 182 3.18 4.39 -12.17
C LEU A 182 3.50 4.07 -10.73
N TYR A 183 2.73 3.15 -10.15
CA TYR A 183 3.02 2.57 -8.86
C TYR A 183 3.22 1.07 -9.00
N VAL A 184 4.19 0.49 -8.29
CA VAL A 184 4.48 -0.94 -8.34
C VAL A 184 4.85 -1.47 -6.95
N THR A 185 4.16 -2.52 -6.51
CA THR A 185 4.61 -3.33 -5.37
C THR A 185 5.54 -4.42 -5.83
N LEU A 186 6.57 -4.68 -5.02
CA LEU A 186 7.52 -5.75 -5.21
C LEU A 186 7.65 -6.51 -3.89
N HIS A 187 7.38 -7.82 -3.94
CA HIS A 187 7.46 -8.70 -2.79
C HIS A 187 8.93 -8.95 -2.41
N VAL A 188 9.53 -7.94 -1.75
CA VAL A 188 10.88 -7.93 -1.20
C VAL A 188 10.74 -7.65 0.29
N VAL A 189 11.08 -8.66 1.10
CA VAL A 189 10.84 -8.68 2.54
C VAL A 189 12.14 -8.62 3.34
N GLY A 190 12.03 -8.31 4.64
CA GLY A 190 13.13 -8.40 5.59
C GLY A 190 13.57 -9.86 5.80
N GLY A 191 14.14 -10.18 6.96
CA GLY A 191 14.62 -11.55 7.21
C GLY A 191 15.64 -12.08 6.18
N GLY A 192 16.38 -11.19 5.50
CA GLY A 192 17.30 -11.56 4.42
C GLY A 192 16.60 -12.05 3.15
N ASN A 193 15.34 -11.62 2.93
CA ASN A 193 14.51 -11.92 1.78
C ASN A 193 14.27 -13.42 1.54
N ASN A 194 14.38 -14.24 2.60
CA ASN A 194 14.39 -15.71 2.53
C ASN A 194 15.55 -16.31 1.70
N ARG A 195 16.66 -15.59 1.47
CA ARG A 195 17.82 -16.15 0.75
C ARG A 195 18.39 -17.39 1.46
N GLY A 196 18.37 -17.38 2.79
CA GLY A 196 19.02 -18.37 3.63
C GLY A 196 20.53 -18.09 3.81
N PRO A 197 21.14 -18.68 4.86
CA PRO A 197 22.53 -18.43 5.22
C PRO A 197 23.54 -19.23 4.37
N ASP A 198 23.06 -20.22 3.63
CA ASP A 198 23.90 -21.15 2.87
C ASP A 198 24.51 -20.48 1.63
N ALA A 199 25.57 -21.11 1.09
CA ALA A 199 26.20 -20.66 -0.15
C ALA A 199 25.18 -20.63 -1.30
N GLU A 200 24.45 -21.73 -1.47
CA GLU A 200 23.33 -21.83 -2.41
C GLU A 200 22.06 -21.19 -1.81
N PRO A 201 21.44 -20.23 -2.51
CA PRO A 201 20.21 -19.61 -2.04
C PRO A 201 19.03 -20.59 -2.05
N ARG A 202 18.06 -20.37 -1.17
CA ARG A 202 16.81 -21.16 -1.13
C ARG A 202 16.05 -21.05 -2.46
N PRO A 203 15.44 -22.14 -2.97
CA PRO A 203 14.71 -22.11 -4.25
C PRO A 203 13.60 -21.06 -4.31
N GLU A 204 12.85 -20.86 -3.21
CA GLU A 204 11.81 -19.84 -3.13
C GLU A 204 12.37 -18.44 -3.40
N PHE A 205 13.50 -18.08 -2.77
CA PHE A 205 14.15 -16.80 -3.01
C PHE A 205 14.58 -16.65 -4.47
N VAL A 206 15.19 -17.68 -5.06
CA VAL A 206 15.65 -17.62 -6.45
C VAL A 206 14.50 -17.32 -7.39
N GLU A 207 13.41 -18.10 -7.27
CA GLU A 207 12.22 -18.00 -8.11
C GLU A 207 11.52 -16.63 -7.92
N ARG A 208 11.26 -16.22 -6.67
CA ARG A 208 10.58 -14.96 -6.37
C ARG A 208 11.43 -13.74 -6.73
N ASN A 209 12.74 -13.77 -6.46
CA ASN A 209 13.61 -12.64 -6.76
C ASN A 209 13.75 -12.42 -8.29
N GLU A 210 13.78 -13.49 -9.08
CA GLU A 210 13.71 -13.38 -10.55
C GLU A 210 12.39 -12.75 -11.01
N ALA A 211 11.27 -13.20 -10.46
CA ALA A 211 9.94 -12.66 -10.77
C ALA A 211 9.84 -11.16 -10.40
N VAL A 212 10.31 -10.77 -9.21
CA VAL A 212 10.34 -9.38 -8.74
C VAL A 212 11.16 -8.50 -9.68
N ILE A 213 12.39 -8.92 -10.03
CA ILE A 213 13.26 -8.13 -10.92
C ILE A 213 12.61 -7.99 -12.30
N THR A 214 11.99 -9.05 -12.80
CA THR A 214 11.30 -9.00 -14.09
C THR A 214 10.13 -8.03 -14.07
N TRP A 215 9.27 -8.08 -13.04
CA TRP A 215 8.13 -7.19 -12.88
C TRP A 215 8.55 -5.72 -12.75
N MET A 216 9.61 -5.46 -12.00
CA MET A 216 10.20 -4.12 -11.88
C MET A 216 10.66 -3.60 -13.24
N ARG A 217 11.48 -4.36 -13.97
CA ARG A 217 11.97 -3.96 -15.30
C ARG A 217 10.83 -3.72 -16.29
N GLN A 218 9.81 -4.57 -16.29
CA GLN A 218 8.62 -4.40 -17.13
C GLN A 218 7.85 -3.12 -16.77
N SER A 219 7.77 -2.78 -15.49
CA SER A 219 7.10 -1.57 -15.01
C SER A 219 7.85 -0.30 -15.43
N PHE A 220 9.17 -0.26 -15.28
CA PHE A 220 9.98 0.84 -15.79
C PHE A 220 9.98 0.94 -17.32
N ALA A 221 10.00 -0.19 -18.04
CA ALA A 221 9.88 -0.21 -19.49
C ALA A 221 8.53 0.37 -19.95
N LEU A 222 7.44 0.00 -19.28
CA LEU A 222 6.12 0.57 -19.52
C LEU A 222 6.12 2.09 -19.26
N ALA A 223 6.72 2.54 -18.15
CA ALA A 223 6.81 3.96 -17.83
C ALA A 223 7.57 4.76 -18.89
N ARG A 224 8.69 4.24 -19.41
CA ARG A 224 9.42 4.85 -20.53
C ARG A 224 8.60 4.86 -21.81
N GLN A 225 7.97 3.74 -22.16
CA GLN A 225 7.16 3.61 -23.37
C GLN A 225 6.01 4.61 -23.41
N GLU A 226 5.36 4.81 -22.27
CA GLU A 226 4.23 5.73 -22.12
C GLU A 226 4.64 7.15 -21.74
N SER A 227 5.95 7.42 -21.62
CA SER A 227 6.50 8.74 -21.24
C SER A 227 5.89 9.27 -19.93
N LEU A 228 5.81 8.40 -18.94
CA LEU A 228 5.20 8.75 -17.66
C LEU A 228 6.13 9.62 -16.83
N PRO A 229 5.55 10.50 -16.02
CA PRO A 229 6.33 11.47 -15.29
C PRO A 229 7.06 10.87 -14.08
N SER A 230 6.59 9.77 -13.48
CA SER A 230 7.29 9.12 -12.36
C SER A 230 6.99 7.63 -12.20
N VAL A 231 7.85 6.98 -11.41
CA VAL A 231 7.65 5.61 -10.92
C VAL A 231 7.79 5.58 -9.40
N VAL A 232 6.80 5.03 -8.70
CA VAL A 232 6.83 4.76 -7.28
C VAL A 232 6.97 3.26 -7.06
N VAL A 233 8.09 2.84 -6.47
CA VAL A 233 8.39 1.46 -6.11
C VAL A 233 8.07 1.25 -4.63
N VAL A 234 7.39 0.16 -4.31
CA VAL A 234 6.95 -0.17 -2.95
C VAL A 234 7.50 -1.55 -2.58
N ILE A 235 8.28 -1.61 -1.51
CA ILE A 235 8.78 -2.86 -0.91
C ILE A 235 8.54 -2.83 0.59
N HIS A 236 8.71 -3.96 1.28
CA HIS A 236 8.76 -3.95 2.74
C HIS A 236 10.18 -3.70 3.26
N ALA A 237 11.13 -4.51 2.78
CA ALA A 237 12.47 -4.63 3.36
C ALA A 237 13.27 -3.33 3.47
N ASN A 238 14.24 -3.30 4.39
CA ASN A 238 15.41 -2.43 4.31
C ASN A 238 16.62 -3.20 3.74
N PRO A 239 16.88 -3.11 2.43
CA PRO A 239 18.08 -3.65 1.77
C PRO A 239 19.45 -3.22 2.31
N ARG A 240 19.51 -2.30 3.28
CA ARG A 240 20.75 -1.79 3.89
C ARG A 240 21.72 -1.20 2.86
N TRP A 241 21.22 -0.24 2.05
CA TRP A 241 21.98 0.57 1.07
C TRP A 241 23.35 1.05 1.58
N GLU A 242 23.48 1.33 2.87
CA GLU A 242 24.71 1.84 3.44
C GLU A 242 25.85 0.80 3.48
N ARG A 243 25.51 -0.49 3.47
CA ARG A 243 26.50 -1.58 3.34
C ARG A 243 27.08 -1.65 1.94
N PHE A 244 26.24 -1.41 0.94
CA PHE A 244 26.66 -1.30 -0.45
C PHE A 244 27.69 -0.19 -0.64
N LYS A 245 27.46 0.99 -0.04
CA LYS A 245 28.44 2.11 -0.04
C LYS A 245 29.80 1.74 0.59
N ARG A 246 29.85 0.72 1.46
CA ARG A 246 31.08 0.23 2.10
C ARG A 246 31.73 -0.94 1.35
N SER A 247 31.28 -1.24 0.13
CA SER A 247 31.73 -2.41 -0.65
C SER A 247 31.47 -3.75 0.05
N GLU A 248 30.41 -3.82 0.85
CA GLU A 248 29.95 -5.04 1.54
C GLU A 248 28.52 -5.39 1.10
N PRO A 249 28.29 -5.74 -0.18
CA PRO A 249 26.96 -6.00 -0.69
C PRO A 249 26.29 -7.13 0.08
N ASN A 250 25.00 -6.98 0.39
CA ASN A 250 24.20 -8.03 1.00
C ASN A 250 23.68 -8.97 -0.10
N PRO A 251 24.10 -10.25 -0.19
CA PRO A 251 23.68 -11.15 -1.24
C PRO A 251 22.15 -11.34 -1.33
N SER A 252 21.42 -11.13 -0.22
CA SER A 252 19.95 -11.17 -0.19
C SER A 252 19.26 -10.10 -1.04
N PHE A 253 19.95 -8.99 -1.33
CA PHE A 253 19.35 -7.85 -2.02
C PHE A 253 20.17 -7.36 -3.22
N SER A 254 21.34 -7.97 -3.49
CA SER A 254 22.30 -7.41 -4.43
C SER A 254 21.74 -7.32 -5.84
N ALA A 255 21.24 -8.44 -6.39
CA ALA A 255 20.65 -8.46 -7.73
C ALA A 255 19.45 -7.51 -7.87
N PHE A 256 18.63 -7.37 -6.83
CA PHE A 256 17.51 -6.43 -6.81
C PHE A 256 17.99 -4.99 -6.85
N LEU A 257 18.94 -4.61 -5.98
CA LEU A 257 19.48 -3.25 -5.93
C LEU A 257 20.22 -2.89 -7.22
N GLU A 258 21.03 -3.79 -7.77
CA GLU A 258 21.70 -3.61 -9.06
C GLU A 258 20.70 -3.31 -10.18
N ALA A 259 19.61 -4.09 -10.25
CA ALA A 259 18.55 -3.86 -11.21
C ALA A 259 17.80 -2.55 -10.96
N LEU A 260 17.48 -2.21 -9.70
CA LEU A 260 16.80 -0.96 -9.35
C LEU A 260 17.63 0.26 -9.74
N TYR A 261 18.92 0.27 -9.40
CA TYR A 261 19.83 1.35 -9.77
C TYR A 261 19.92 1.51 -11.29
N SER A 262 20.04 0.41 -12.04
CA SER A 262 20.06 0.46 -13.50
C SER A 262 18.77 1.04 -14.08
N GLU A 263 17.61 0.73 -13.51
CA GLU A 263 16.32 1.27 -13.98
C GLU A 263 16.16 2.76 -13.61
N VAL A 264 16.62 3.16 -12.43
CA VAL A 264 16.64 4.55 -11.98
C VAL A 264 17.55 5.41 -12.87
N GLU A 265 18.74 4.93 -13.21
CA GLU A 265 19.67 5.63 -14.12
C GLU A 265 19.10 5.77 -15.54
N ALA A 266 18.30 4.80 -15.98
CA ALA A 266 17.71 4.77 -17.32
C ALA A 266 16.36 5.48 -17.43
N PHE A 267 15.81 6.01 -16.34
CA PHE A 267 14.51 6.67 -16.32
C PHE A 267 14.66 8.17 -16.06
N ASP A 268 14.18 8.99 -17.00
CA ASP A 268 14.37 10.45 -16.96
C ASP A 268 13.58 11.13 -15.84
N GLY A 269 12.48 10.51 -15.38
CA GLY A 269 11.59 11.07 -14.36
C GLY A 269 12.02 10.75 -12.91
N PRO A 270 11.38 11.39 -11.91
CA PRO A 270 11.57 11.05 -10.51
C PRO A 270 11.18 9.60 -10.20
N VAL A 271 11.96 8.96 -9.33
CA VAL A 271 11.69 7.64 -8.76
C VAL A 271 11.60 7.76 -7.24
N LEU A 272 10.51 7.25 -6.68
CA LEU A 272 10.29 7.20 -5.25
C LEU A 272 10.28 5.73 -4.79
N LEU A 273 11.11 5.37 -3.82
CA LEU A 273 11.05 4.07 -3.16
C LEU A 273 10.42 4.22 -1.78
N LEU A 274 9.34 3.50 -1.53
CA LEU A 274 8.64 3.44 -0.25
C LEU A 274 8.93 2.10 0.42
N HIS A 275 9.32 2.12 1.71
CA HIS A 275 9.56 0.91 2.48
C HIS A 275 9.40 1.06 4.00
N GLY A 276 9.58 -0.05 4.71
CA GLY A 276 9.48 -0.20 6.16
C GLY A 276 10.70 -0.94 6.76
N ASP A 277 10.45 -1.99 7.55
CA ASP A 277 11.36 -2.96 8.19
C ASP A 277 12.17 -2.41 9.38
N SER A 278 12.68 -1.19 9.29
CA SER A 278 13.55 -0.63 10.32
C SER A 278 12.84 0.34 11.28
N HIS A 279 11.52 0.49 11.13
CA HIS A 279 10.57 1.24 11.97
C HIS A 279 11.00 2.69 12.27
N THR A 280 11.80 3.29 11.41
CA THR A 280 12.29 4.66 11.62
C THR A 280 12.01 5.48 10.39
N PHE A 281 11.24 6.55 10.56
CA PHE A 281 11.02 7.49 9.48
C PHE A 281 12.35 8.06 8.96
N ARG A 282 12.60 7.90 7.67
CA ARG A 282 13.80 8.40 6.97
C ARG A 282 13.44 8.85 5.57
N VAL A 283 14.07 9.93 5.12
CA VAL A 283 14.02 10.38 3.74
C VAL A 283 15.44 10.60 3.27
N ASP A 284 15.83 9.90 2.20
CA ASP A 284 17.18 10.01 1.62
C ASP A 284 17.08 10.52 0.19
N LYS A 285 17.67 11.70 -0.05
CA LYS A 285 17.83 12.32 -1.37
C LYS A 285 19.02 13.30 -1.35
N PRO A 286 19.92 13.28 -2.36
CA PRO A 286 20.06 12.24 -3.37
C PRO A 286 20.72 10.99 -2.79
N LEU A 287 20.47 9.84 -3.40
CA LEU A 287 21.25 8.62 -3.17
C LEU A 287 22.39 8.54 -4.19
N SER A 288 23.46 7.82 -3.86
CA SER A 288 24.50 7.49 -4.83
C SER A 288 24.35 6.04 -5.27
N ASN A 289 24.60 5.77 -6.55
CA ASN A 289 24.79 4.41 -7.02
C ASN A 289 26.11 3.89 -6.43
N PRO A 290 26.09 2.86 -5.56
CA PRO A 290 27.27 2.33 -4.91
C PRO A 290 28.22 1.60 -5.87
N MET A 291 27.75 1.21 -7.06
CA MET A 291 28.53 0.52 -8.08
C MET A 291 29.32 1.49 -8.96
N THR A 292 28.72 2.63 -9.33
CA THR A 292 29.32 3.62 -10.23
C THR A 292 29.89 4.83 -9.49
N GLY A 293 29.40 5.09 -8.28
CA GLY A 293 29.68 6.30 -7.51
C GLY A 293 28.86 7.52 -7.95
N GLU A 294 28.02 7.38 -8.98
CA GLU A 294 27.24 8.47 -9.53
C GLU A 294 26.08 8.87 -8.60
N MET A 295 25.72 10.15 -8.64
CA MET A 295 24.60 10.68 -7.86
C MET A 295 23.29 10.47 -8.62
N LEU A 296 22.34 9.78 -7.98
CA LEU A 296 20.99 9.55 -8.49
C LEU A 296 20.07 10.68 -8.02
N ALA A 297 20.14 11.81 -8.72
CA ALA A 297 19.39 13.02 -8.35
C ALA A 297 17.86 12.86 -8.46
N ASN A 298 17.41 11.95 -9.33
CA ASN A 298 16.00 11.60 -9.53
C ASN A 298 15.48 10.59 -8.50
N PHE A 299 16.32 10.04 -7.62
CA PHE A 299 15.92 8.94 -6.71
C PHE A 299 15.76 9.41 -5.26
N THR A 300 14.59 9.12 -4.69
CA THR A 300 14.28 9.40 -3.28
C THR A 300 13.82 8.12 -2.59
N ARG A 301 14.41 7.81 -1.43
CA ARG A 301 13.94 6.74 -0.54
C ARG A 301 13.12 7.35 0.60
N VAL A 302 12.01 6.72 0.95
CA VAL A 302 11.20 7.03 2.13
C VAL A 302 10.98 5.73 2.91
N GLU A 303 11.49 5.71 4.14
CA GLU A 303 11.14 4.71 5.15
C GLU A 303 10.00 5.27 6.00
N THR A 304 8.96 4.50 6.22
CA THR A 304 7.83 4.90 7.07
C THR A 304 8.11 4.65 8.56
N PHE A 305 7.16 5.04 9.41
CA PHE A 305 7.17 4.73 10.83
C PHE A 305 6.76 3.28 11.08
N GLY A 306 7.03 2.77 12.29
CA GLY A 306 6.58 1.45 12.72
C GLY A 306 6.43 1.36 14.22
N HIS A 307 5.87 0.25 14.71
CA HIS A 307 5.78 -0.02 16.13
C HIS A 307 7.17 0.11 16.82
N PRO A 308 7.29 0.77 17.99
CA PRO A 308 6.22 1.32 18.83
C PRO A 308 5.81 2.77 18.49
N ASN A 309 6.50 3.43 17.56
CA ASN A 309 6.25 4.81 17.19
C ASN A 309 5.27 4.89 16.01
N MET A 310 4.04 4.41 16.23
CA MET A 310 3.02 4.33 15.18
C MET A 310 2.54 5.71 14.74
N HIS A 311 2.97 6.11 13.55
CA HIS A 311 2.60 7.34 12.85
C HIS A 311 2.47 7.01 11.35
N TRP A 312 2.23 8.00 10.50
CA TRP A 312 2.13 7.78 9.06
C TRP A 312 2.80 8.91 8.29
N VAL A 313 2.94 8.74 6.98
CA VAL A 313 3.56 9.74 6.10
C VAL A 313 2.54 10.17 5.04
N LEU A 314 2.33 11.48 4.93
CA LEU A 314 1.56 12.07 3.86
C LEU A 314 2.50 12.38 2.70
N ILE A 315 2.19 11.84 1.52
CA ILE A 315 2.95 12.11 0.30
C ILE A 315 2.05 12.92 -0.63
N THR A 316 2.47 14.15 -0.93
CA THR A 316 1.84 14.97 -1.96
C THR A 316 2.58 14.77 -3.28
N VAL A 317 1.85 14.37 -4.31
CA VAL A 317 2.36 14.29 -5.68
C VAL A 317 1.98 15.57 -6.41
N SER A 318 3.00 16.34 -6.82
CA SER A 318 2.83 17.58 -7.56
C SER A 318 2.56 17.28 -9.04
N SER A 319 1.77 18.14 -9.67
CA SER A 319 1.63 18.15 -11.13
C SER A 319 2.88 18.66 -11.86
N GLU A 320 3.82 19.29 -11.14
CA GLU A 320 5.08 19.81 -11.69
C GLU A 320 6.23 18.79 -11.57
N ASP A 321 7.15 18.78 -12.55
CA ASP A 321 8.21 17.77 -12.64
C ASP A 321 9.40 18.00 -11.70
N VAL A 322 9.67 19.25 -11.29
CA VAL A 322 10.94 19.60 -10.62
C VAL A 322 10.95 19.17 -9.14
N ASP A 323 9.79 19.15 -8.48
CA ASP A 323 9.60 18.73 -7.09
C ASP A 323 8.36 17.83 -6.96
N ARG A 324 8.38 16.72 -7.69
CA ARG A 324 7.20 15.87 -7.87
C ARG A 324 6.67 15.24 -6.57
N PHE A 325 7.51 15.02 -5.55
CA PHE A 325 7.13 14.39 -4.29
C PHE A 325 7.48 15.26 -3.09
N GLU A 326 6.47 15.70 -2.35
CA GLU A 326 6.61 16.29 -1.03
C GLU A 326 6.28 15.24 0.04
N ILE A 327 7.18 15.06 1.01
CA ILE A 327 7.08 14.01 2.03
C ILE A 327 6.93 14.66 3.40
N GLN A 328 5.76 14.46 4.02
CA GLN A 328 5.43 15.04 5.32
C GLN A 328 5.18 13.95 6.36
N PRO A 329 5.98 13.87 7.44
CA PRO A 329 5.66 12.99 8.56
C PRO A 329 4.43 13.50 9.31
N MET A 330 3.46 12.61 9.54
CA MET A 330 2.20 12.92 10.23
C MET A 330 2.22 12.29 11.63
N ILE A 331 2.52 13.12 12.63
CA ILE A 331 2.67 12.67 14.01
C ILE A 331 1.30 12.59 14.68
N VAL A 332 0.80 11.37 14.84
CA VAL A 332 -0.45 11.09 15.57
C VAL A 332 -0.30 11.51 17.02
N LYS A 333 -1.10 12.49 17.44
CA LYS A 333 -0.97 13.15 18.75
C LYS A 333 -1.12 12.18 19.92
N GLN A 334 -2.03 11.22 19.79
CA GLN A 334 -2.34 10.18 20.77
C GLN A 334 -1.18 9.20 20.97
N ASN A 335 -0.26 9.13 20.00
CA ASN A 335 0.83 8.15 19.98
C ASN A 335 2.17 8.78 20.38
N GLN A 336 2.21 10.08 20.69
CA GLN A 336 3.43 10.74 21.15
C GLN A 336 3.84 10.23 22.55
N PRO A 337 5.13 9.94 22.79
CA PRO A 337 5.61 9.67 24.14
C PRO A 337 5.43 10.93 25.01
N TYR A 338 4.89 10.74 26.23
CA TYR A 338 4.65 11.80 27.21
C TYR A 338 5.92 12.49 27.70
#